data_AF-A0A847DSK3-F1
#
_entry.id   AF-A0A847DSK3-F1
#
_cell.length_a   1.000
_cell.length_b   1.000
_cell.length_c   1.000
_cell.angle_alpha   90.00
_cell.angle_beta   90.00
_cell.angle_gamma   90.00
#
_symmetry.space_group_name_H-M   'P 1'
#
loop_
_entity.id
_entity.type
_entity.pdbx_description
1 polymer ?
#
loop_
_entity_poly.entity_id
_entity_poly.type
_entity_poly.pdbx_seq_one_letter_code
_entity_poly.pdbx_strand_id
1 'polypeptide(L)'
;PDVTLDITEVELVDAGPDRVRVEGARGHAKPSRLKVTVGHEAGWLGEAEISYAGPNAYSRARLALDVVRKRLGPEVRMRGDLIGLASVFNDDRGLWLDERARARGLDRIDSGDEGRLRAADPDSLYEDVRLRVAVSAPDRETAARAGEEVLALYTCGPAGGGGIRSSLRRRISTTSGYIRRELVRPAVEFLE
;
A
#
# COMPACT_ATOMS: atom_id res chain seq x y z
N PRO A 1 -19.69 -17.83 -19.73
CA PRO A 1 -19.28 -19.23 -19.46
C PRO A 1 -20.49 -20.16 -19.64
N ASP A 2 -20.38 -21.08 -20.59
CA ASP A 2 -21.45 -21.98 -21.00
C ASP A 2 -21.43 -23.32 -20.23
N VAL A 3 -20.36 -23.55 -19.47
CA VAL A 3 -20.13 -24.71 -18.62
C VAL A 3 -19.33 -24.27 -17.39
N THR A 4 -19.41 -25.02 -16.29
CA THR A 4 -18.40 -24.94 -15.23
C THR A 4 -17.33 -25.99 -15.55
N LEU A 5 -16.14 -25.55 -15.96
CA LEU A 5 -15.02 -26.44 -16.23
C LEU A 5 -14.45 -26.93 -14.90
N ASP A 6 -14.42 -28.24 -14.73
CA ASP A 6 -13.80 -28.93 -13.62
C ASP A 6 -12.48 -29.55 -14.09
N ILE A 7 -11.40 -29.05 -13.50
CA ILE A 7 -10.03 -29.47 -13.80
C ILE A 7 -9.39 -30.27 -12.68
N THR A 8 -10.14 -30.67 -11.64
CA THR A 8 -9.55 -31.31 -10.47
C THR A 8 -8.96 -32.69 -10.76
N GLU A 9 -9.45 -33.37 -11.80
CA GLU A 9 -8.97 -34.68 -12.25
C GLU A 9 -8.15 -34.59 -13.55
N VAL A 10 -7.70 -33.39 -13.95
CA VAL A 10 -6.95 -33.22 -15.20
C VAL A 10 -5.54 -33.78 -15.08
N GLU A 11 -5.19 -34.67 -16.01
CA GLU A 11 -3.86 -35.25 -16.14
C GLU A 11 -3.24 -34.89 -17.50
N LEU A 12 -1.92 -34.70 -17.50
CA LEU A 12 -1.11 -34.48 -18.70
C LEU A 12 -0.32 -35.75 -18.98
N VAL A 13 -0.53 -36.35 -20.15
CA VAL A 13 0.17 -37.54 -20.61
C VAL A 13 1.11 -37.15 -21.74
N ASP A 14 2.39 -37.48 -21.60
CA ASP A 14 3.38 -37.34 -22.68
C ASP A 14 2.94 -38.18 -23.89
N ALA A 15 2.77 -37.52 -25.04
CA ALA A 15 2.35 -38.13 -26.28
C ALA A 15 3.42 -38.02 -27.38
N GLY A 16 4.66 -37.69 -27.03
CA GLY A 16 5.81 -37.55 -27.92
C GLY A 16 6.25 -36.09 -28.14
N PRO A 17 7.20 -35.86 -29.07
CA PRO A 17 7.78 -34.54 -29.30
C PRO A 17 6.72 -33.49 -29.64
N ASP A 18 6.76 -32.37 -28.92
CA ASP A 18 5.84 -31.24 -29.06
C ASP A 18 4.34 -31.62 -28.92
N ARG A 19 4.04 -32.71 -28.20
CA ARG A 19 2.68 -33.21 -28.00
C ARG A 19 2.41 -33.63 -26.57
N VAL A 20 1.35 -33.07 -26.00
CA VAL A 20 0.82 -33.48 -24.70
C VAL A 20 -0.66 -33.82 -24.89
N ARG A 21 -1.07 -34.96 -24.35
CA ARG A 21 -2.48 -35.33 -24.25
C ARG A 21 -3.02 -34.88 -22.90
N VAL A 22 -4.14 -34.16 -22.92
CA VAL A 22 -4.83 -33.71 -21.71
C VAL A 22 -6.05 -34.60 -21.50
N GLU A 23 -6.13 -35.27 -20.35
CA GLU A 23 -7.24 -36.15 -19.99
C GLU A 23 -7.91 -35.67 -18.69
N GLY A 24 -9.11 -36.19 -18.36
CA GLY A 24 -9.75 -35.95 -17.06
C GLY A 24 -10.50 -34.63 -16.87
N ALA A 25 -10.53 -33.75 -17.88
CA ALA A 25 -11.36 -32.54 -17.83
C ALA A 25 -12.86 -32.89 -17.85
N ARG A 26 -13.63 -32.34 -16.91
CA ARG A 26 -15.09 -32.54 -16.82
C ARG A 26 -15.85 -31.22 -16.95
N GLY A 27 -17.05 -31.28 -17.50
CA GLY A 27 -17.95 -30.14 -17.59
C GLY A 27 -19.19 -30.34 -16.72
N HIS A 28 -19.48 -29.38 -15.85
CA HIS A 28 -20.74 -29.33 -15.09
C HIS A 28 -21.69 -28.28 -15.65
N ALA A 29 -22.96 -28.34 -15.23
CA ALA A 29 -23.95 -27.35 -15.59
C ALA A 29 -23.43 -25.91 -15.39
N LYS A 30 -23.76 -25.01 -16.32
CA LYS A 30 -23.41 -23.59 -16.21
C LYS A 30 -23.94 -23.02 -14.89
N PRO A 31 -23.19 -22.14 -14.20
CA PRO A 31 -23.62 -21.64 -12.90
C PRO A 31 -24.79 -20.66 -13.10
N SER A 32 -25.78 -20.73 -12.21
CA SER A 32 -26.96 -19.85 -12.22
C SER A 32 -26.62 -18.39 -11.86
N ARG A 33 -25.47 -18.18 -11.24
CA ARG A 33 -24.94 -16.85 -10.90
C ARG A 33 -23.57 -16.63 -11.52
N LEU A 34 -23.26 -15.38 -11.82
CA LEU A 34 -21.98 -14.92 -12.33
C LEU A 34 -21.29 -14.07 -11.27
N LYS A 35 -19.99 -14.28 -11.07
CA LYS A 35 -19.19 -13.38 -10.26
C LYS A 35 -19.08 -12.03 -10.97
N VAL A 36 -19.29 -10.96 -10.22
CA VAL A 36 -19.11 -9.59 -10.69
C VAL A 36 -18.22 -8.84 -9.70
N THR A 37 -17.42 -7.93 -10.22
CA THR A 37 -16.70 -6.93 -9.43
C THR A 37 -17.29 -5.57 -9.78
N VAL A 38 -17.87 -4.88 -8.79
CA VAL A 38 -18.50 -3.58 -8.98
C VAL A 38 -17.64 -2.50 -8.34
N GLY A 39 -17.25 -1.50 -9.13
CA GLY A 39 -16.65 -0.27 -8.62
C GLY A 39 -17.75 0.69 -8.15
N HIS A 40 -17.62 1.22 -6.94
CA HIS A 40 -18.54 2.23 -6.41
C HIS A 40 -17.76 3.34 -5.70
N GLU A 41 -18.38 4.51 -5.57
CA GLU A 41 -17.81 5.60 -4.80
C GLU A 41 -17.65 5.17 -3.32
N ALA A 42 -16.50 5.53 -2.75
CA ALA A 42 -16.08 5.11 -1.42
C ALA A 42 -15.54 6.28 -0.59
N GLY A 43 -16.10 7.48 -0.83
CA GLY A 43 -15.77 8.70 -0.13
C GLY A 43 -14.48 9.36 -0.63
N TRP A 44 -13.71 9.89 0.31
CA TRP A 44 -12.51 10.69 0.09
C TRP A 44 -11.31 10.13 0.84
N LEU A 45 -10.13 10.33 0.24
CA LEU A 45 -8.84 10.02 0.83
C LEU A 45 -7.99 11.29 0.84
N GLY A 46 -7.75 11.81 2.04
CA GLY A 46 -6.78 12.86 2.30
C GLY A 46 -5.47 12.24 2.75
N GLU A 47 -4.36 12.69 2.16
CA GLU A 47 -3.02 12.27 2.53
C GLU A 47 -2.15 13.49 2.74
N ALA A 48 -1.31 13.47 3.76
CA ALA A 48 -0.36 14.52 4.02
C ALA A 48 0.91 13.97 4.67
N GLU A 49 2.03 14.63 4.40
CA GLU A 49 3.35 14.18 4.82
C GLU A 49 4.18 15.34 5.35
N ILE A 50 5.11 15.05 6.25
CA ILE A 50 6.13 16.00 6.74
C ILE A 50 7.42 15.23 7.07
N SER A 51 8.57 15.82 6.78
CA SER A 51 9.89 15.24 7.06
C SER A 51 10.52 15.81 8.33
N TYR A 52 11.29 14.97 9.01
CA TYR A 52 12.19 15.29 10.11
C TYR A 52 13.55 14.68 9.83
N ALA A 53 14.60 15.47 10.00
CA ALA A 53 15.97 15.04 9.72
C ALA A 53 16.93 15.47 10.85
N GLY A 54 18.04 14.75 11.00
CA GLY A 54 19.05 14.95 12.05
C GLY A 54 18.80 14.14 13.33
N PRO A 55 19.54 14.43 14.41
CA PRO A 55 19.45 13.69 15.67
C PRO A 55 18.00 13.63 16.15
N ASN A 56 17.53 12.50 16.68
CA ASN A 56 16.16 12.32 17.18
C ASN A 56 15.03 12.45 16.13
N ALA A 57 15.32 12.26 14.84
CA ALA A 57 14.32 12.40 13.77
C ALA A 57 13.15 11.42 13.94
N TYR A 58 13.42 10.17 14.31
CA TYR A 58 12.35 9.19 14.59
C TYR A 58 11.49 9.63 15.78
N SER A 59 12.10 10.00 16.90
CA SER A 59 11.37 10.46 18.08
C SER A 59 10.50 11.70 17.79
N ARG A 60 11.00 12.65 16.99
CA ARG A 60 10.20 13.80 16.55
C ARG A 60 9.06 13.38 15.62
N ALA A 61 9.31 12.53 14.65
CA ALA A 61 8.26 12.07 13.74
C ALA A 61 7.16 11.27 14.48
N ARG A 62 7.53 10.50 15.50
CA ARG A 62 6.60 9.81 16.40
C ARG A 62 5.75 10.80 17.19
N LEU A 63 6.37 11.80 17.81
CA LEU A 63 5.66 12.85 18.54
C LEU A 63 4.70 13.63 17.63
N ALA A 64 5.13 13.94 16.41
CA ALA A 64 4.29 14.60 15.41
C ALA A 64 3.05 13.75 15.06
N LEU A 65 3.22 12.43 14.88
CA LEU A 65 2.11 11.51 14.65
C LEU A 65 1.13 11.49 15.83
N ASP A 66 1.64 11.48 17.06
CA ASP A 66 0.81 11.48 18.28
C ASP A 66 0.00 12.78 18.40
N VAL A 67 0.61 13.94 18.08
CA VAL A 67 -0.07 15.24 18.02
C VAL A 67 -1.20 15.23 17.00
N VAL A 68 -0.93 14.81 15.75
CA VAL A 68 -1.96 14.74 14.69
C VAL A 68 -3.08 13.80 15.09
N ARG A 69 -2.75 12.63 15.66
CA ARG A 69 -3.76 11.66 16.12
C ARG A 69 -4.67 12.23 17.19
N LYS A 70 -4.10 12.95 18.16
CA LYS A 70 -4.88 13.60 19.22
C LYS A 70 -5.82 14.67 18.67
N ARG A 71 -5.37 15.47 17.69
CA ARG A 71 -6.16 16.56 17.12
C ARG A 71 -7.25 16.08 16.16
N LEU A 72 -6.98 15.04 15.36
CA LEU A 72 -7.99 14.42 14.51
C LEU A 72 -9.14 13.82 15.34
N GLY A 73 -8.81 13.25 16.50
CA GLY A 73 -9.76 12.65 17.43
C GLY A 73 -10.03 11.17 17.11
N PRO A 74 -10.60 10.41 18.08
CA PRO A 74 -10.73 8.95 17.98
C PRO A 74 -11.72 8.49 16.90
N GLU A 75 -12.67 9.34 16.51
CA GLU A 75 -13.70 9.03 15.50
C GLU A 75 -13.13 9.03 14.07
N VAL A 76 -12.00 9.71 13.85
CA VAL A 76 -11.38 9.81 12.52
C VAL A 76 -10.47 8.61 12.30
N ARG A 77 -10.85 7.76 11.35
CA ARG A 77 -10.01 6.65 10.91
C ARG A 77 -8.80 7.16 10.15
N MET A 78 -7.69 7.31 10.86
CA MET A 78 -6.39 7.67 10.29
C MET A 78 -5.42 6.48 10.25
N ARG A 79 -4.52 6.50 9.28
CA ARG A 79 -3.30 5.70 9.24
C ARG A 79 -2.11 6.65 9.34
N GLY A 80 -1.14 6.30 10.18
CA GLY A 80 0.14 6.99 10.27
C GLY A 80 1.28 6.01 9.97
N ASP A 81 2.13 6.36 9.01
CA ASP A 81 3.33 5.61 8.66
C ASP A 81 4.55 6.50 8.93
N LEU A 82 5.63 5.91 9.46
CA LEU A 82 6.96 6.53 9.49
C LEU A 82 7.81 5.84 8.43
N ILE A 83 8.29 6.60 7.46
CA ILE A 83 9.03 6.12 6.30
C ILE A 83 10.45 6.66 6.41
N GLY A 84 11.47 5.80 6.48
CA GLY A 84 12.85 6.30 6.61
C GLY A 84 13.95 5.25 6.43
N LEU A 85 14.83 5.53 5.48
CA LEU A 85 16.28 5.26 5.52
C LEU A 85 17.00 6.49 4.96
N ALA A 86 16.53 7.03 3.81
CA ALA A 86 16.87 8.34 3.26
C ALA A 86 15.61 8.98 2.63
N SER A 87 15.14 10.13 3.12
CA SER A 87 13.96 10.84 2.59
C SER A 87 14.23 12.32 2.27
N VAL A 88 15.19 12.94 2.96
CA VAL A 88 15.60 14.33 2.84
C VAL A 88 17.05 14.43 2.38
N PHE A 89 17.93 13.56 2.89
CA PHE A 89 19.38 13.68 2.70
C PHE A 89 19.94 12.96 1.48
N ASN A 90 19.14 12.16 0.76
CA ASN A 90 19.66 11.45 -0.41
C ASN A 90 19.94 12.42 -1.56
N ASP A 91 21.04 12.17 -2.28
CA ASP A 91 21.36 12.86 -3.52
C ASP A 91 20.81 12.11 -4.75
N ASP A 92 20.79 12.77 -5.90
CA ASP A 92 20.28 12.20 -7.16
C ASP A 92 21.06 10.95 -7.63
N ARG A 93 22.28 10.72 -7.12
CA ARG A 93 23.09 9.55 -7.43
C ARG A 93 22.96 8.45 -6.37
N GLY A 94 22.26 8.70 -5.26
CA GLY A 94 22.05 7.73 -4.19
C GLY A 94 23.25 7.49 -3.27
N LEU A 95 24.30 8.32 -3.34
CA LEU A 95 25.56 8.08 -2.62
C LEU A 95 25.37 8.10 -1.10
N TRP A 96 24.55 9.02 -0.59
CA TRP A 96 24.23 9.08 0.84
C TRP A 96 23.53 7.81 1.33
N LEU A 97 22.60 7.27 0.54
CA LEU A 97 21.91 6.02 0.85
C LEU A 97 22.89 4.83 0.88
N ASP A 98 23.80 4.75 -0.09
CA ASP A 98 24.85 3.71 -0.16
C ASP A 98 25.81 3.78 1.05
N GLU A 99 26.23 4.98 1.45
CA GLU A 99 27.06 5.17 2.64
C GLU A 99 26.36 4.68 3.92
N ARG A 100 25.05 4.95 4.05
CA ARG A 100 24.27 4.50 5.21
C ARG A 100 23.98 2.99 5.17
N ALA A 101 23.80 2.39 4.00
CA ALA A 101 23.68 0.95 3.84
C ALA A 101 24.98 0.23 4.27
N ARG A 102 26.14 0.74 3.82
CA ARG A 102 27.48 0.28 4.24
C ARG A 102 27.69 0.38 5.74
N ALA A 103 27.38 1.53 6.32
CA ALA A 103 27.52 1.75 7.76
C ALA A 103 26.68 0.78 8.60
N ARG A 104 25.66 0.15 8.01
CA ARG A 104 24.77 -0.83 8.65
C ARG A 104 25.04 -2.28 8.26
N GLY A 105 26.05 -2.53 7.41
CA GLY A 105 26.36 -3.87 6.92
C GLY A 105 25.28 -4.47 6.02
N LEU A 106 24.47 -3.63 5.35
CA LEU A 106 23.36 -4.06 4.48
C LEU A 106 23.78 -4.29 3.02
N ASP A 107 25.06 -4.20 2.69
CA ASP A 107 25.62 -4.29 1.32
C ASP A 107 25.49 -5.69 0.67
N ARG A 108 25.02 -6.70 1.40
CA ARG A 108 24.79 -8.05 0.87
C ARG A 108 23.50 -8.65 1.42
N ILE A 109 22.53 -8.86 0.53
CA ILE A 109 21.48 -9.88 0.73
C ILE A 109 22.16 -11.23 0.50
N ASP A 110 22.93 -11.71 1.48
CA ASP A 110 23.16 -13.15 1.60
C ASP A 110 22.08 -13.68 2.53
N SER A 111 21.28 -14.62 2.02
CA SER A 111 20.08 -15.18 2.63
C SER A 111 20.41 -16.10 3.83
N GLY A 112 21.07 -15.56 4.86
CA GLY A 112 21.48 -16.32 6.04
C GLY A 112 21.63 -15.55 7.35
N ASP A 113 21.47 -14.23 7.37
CA ASP A 113 21.79 -13.43 8.58
C ASP A 113 20.54 -12.85 9.25
N GLU A 114 19.65 -13.73 9.73
CA GLU A 114 18.43 -13.37 10.48
C GLU A 114 18.71 -12.83 11.91
N GLY A 115 19.98 -12.61 12.28
CA GLY A 115 20.39 -12.50 13.69
C GLY A 115 20.83 -11.13 14.22
N ARG A 116 21.11 -10.11 13.39
CA ARG A 116 21.87 -8.91 13.85
C ARG A 116 21.10 -7.62 14.11
N LEU A 117 19.80 -7.55 13.82
CA LEU A 117 18.97 -6.39 14.17
C LEU A 117 18.42 -6.52 15.61
N ARG A 118 19.29 -6.60 16.62
CA ARG A 118 18.88 -6.48 18.03
C ARG A 118 19.47 -5.22 18.67
N ALA A 119 18.55 -4.35 19.12
CA ALA A 119 18.73 -3.27 20.08
C ALA A 119 19.65 -2.10 19.70
N ALA A 120 19.65 -1.64 18.44
CA ALA A 120 20.13 -0.28 18.15
C ALA A 120 19.01 0.73 18.45
N ASP A 121 19.37 1.85 19.08
CA ASP A 121 18.46 2.97 19.36
C ASP A 121 17.80 3.41 18.03
N PRO A 122 16.46 3.46 17.91
CA PRO A 122 15.78 3.90 16.70
C PRO A 122 16.29 5.25 16.18
N ASP A 123 16.67 6.19 17.04
CA ASP A 123 17.19 7.48 16.61
C ASP A 123 18.62 7.38 16.03
N SER A 124 19.38 6.33 16.37
CA SER A 124 20.64 5.97 15.70
C SER A 124 20.42 5.30 14.34
N LEU A 125 19.25 4.70 14.13
CA LEU A 125 18.87 4.00 12.91
C LEU A 125 18.04 4.86 11.96
N TYR A 126 17.51 5.99 12.39
CA TYR A 126 16.56 6.76 11.58
C TYR A 126 16.78 8.26 11.82
N GLU A 127 17.87 8.78 11.26
CA GLU A 127 18.22 10.21 11.26
C GLU A 127 17.46 11.00 10.17
N ASP A 128 16.66 10.32 9.35
CA ASP A 128 15.90 10.90 8.25
C ASP A 128 14.58 10.14 8.09
N VAL A 129 13.48 10.79 8.49
CA VAL A 129 12.16 10.17 8.59
C VAL A 129 11.10 11.10 8.01
N ARG A 130 10.22 10.51 7.19
CA ARG A 130 9.00 11.12 6.70
C ARG A 130 7.79 10.51 7.38
N LEU A 131 7.06 11.35 8.10
CA LEU A 131 5.72 11.02 8.58
C LEU A 131 4.75 11.13 7.40
N ARG A 132 3.96 10.08 7.16
CA ARG A 132 2.78 10.11 6.28
C ARG A 132 1.53 9.85 7.10
N VAL A 133 0.53 10.70 6.93
CA VAL A 133 -0.81 10.57 7.51
C VAL A 133 -1.82 10.43 6.39
N ALA A 134 -2.69 9.42 6.48
CA ALA A 134 -3.78 9.19 5.55
C ALA A 134 -5.11 9.09 6.30
N VAL A 135 -6.10 9.86 5.89
CA VAL A 135 -7.46 9.84 6.45
C VAL A 135 -8.45 9.44 5.36
N SER A 136 -9.23 8.41 5.65
CA SER A 136 -10.32 7.94 4.80
C SER A 136 -11.65 8.32 5.43
N ALA A 137 -12.47 9.10 4.74
CA ALA A 137 -13.77 9.56 5.24
C ALA A 137 -14.85 9.50 4.16
N PRO A 138 -16.14 9.41 4.52
CA PRO A 138 -17.24 9.50 3.55
C PRO A 138 -17.32 10.89 2.90
N ASP A 139 -16.97 11.94 3.64
CA ASP A 139 -17.04 13.34 3.21
C ASP A 139 -15.65 13.96 2.99
N ARG A 140 -15.63 15.01 2.17
CA ARG A 140 -14.41 15.71 1.77
C ARG A 140 -13.77 16.48 2.92
N GLU A 141 -14.59 17.06 3.79
CA GLU A 141 -14.16 17.93 4.90
C GLU A 141 -13.33 17.15 5.91
N THR A 142 -13.84 16.02 6.39
CA THR A 142 -13.13 15.13 7.33
C THR A 142 -11.84 14.60 6.72
N ALA A 143 -11.83 14.25 5.43
CA ALA A 143 -10.62 13.80 4.74
C ALA A 143 -9.57 14.93 4.61
N ALA A 144 -10.00 16.17 4.37
CA ALA A 144 -9.12 17.33 4.22
C ALA A 144 -8.34 17.63 5.52
N ARG A 145 -8.91 17.30 6.68
CA ARG A 145 -8.26 17.47 7.99
C ARG A 145 -6.88 16.81 8.09
N ALA A 146 -6.59 15.77 7.31
CA ALA A 146 -5.23 15.20 7.24
C ALA A 146 -4.19 16.24 6.82
N GLY A 147 -4.49 17.02 5.77
CA GLY A 147 -3.63 18.09 5.29
C GLY A 147 -3.52 19.24 6.27
N GLU A 148 -4.64 19.64 6.84
CA GLU A 148 -4.71 20.76 7.80
C GLU A 148 -3.89 20.47 9.06
N GLU A 149 -4.03 19.29 9.65
CA GLU A 149 -3.33 18.92 10.88
C GLU A 149 -1.83 18.70 10.65
N VAL A 150 -1.44 18.12 9.51
CA VAL A 150 -0.02 17.98 9.17
C VAL A 150 0.59 19.34 8.86
N LEU A 151 -0.12 20.23 8.15
CA LEU A 151 0.33 21.60 7.90
C LEU A 151 0.54 22.38 9.21
N ALA A 152 -0.36 22.21 10.18
CA ALA A 152 -0.25 22.84 11.49
C ALA A 152 1.00 22.42 12.28
N LEU A 153 1.69 21.33 11.91
CA LEU A 153 2.93 20.92 12.57
C LEU A 153 4.09 21.91 12.33
N TYR A 154 4.02 22.77 11.31
CA TYR A 154 5.04 23.82 11.10
C TYR A 154 5.18 24.74 12.32
N THR A 155 4.05 25.07 12.95
CA THR A 155 4.01 26.06 14.05
C THR A 155 3.58 25.43 15.37
N CYS A 156 2.98 24.25 15.33
CA CYS A 156 2.41 23.59 16.50
C CYS A 156 2.84 22.11 16.61
N GLY A 157 3.99 21.77 16.02
CA GLY A 157 4.60 20.43 16.06
C GLY A 157 6.04 20.43 16.56
N PRO A 158 6.70 19.27 16.56
CA PRO A 158 8.12 19.15 16.88
C PRO A 158 9.00 20.00 15.97
N ALA A 159 10.11 20.52 16.49
CA ALA A 159 11.03 21.37 15.75
C ALA A 159 11.65 20.66 14.52
N GLY A 160 11.99 21.43 13.49
CA GLY A 160 12.69 20.92 12.31
C GLY A 160 11.81 20.08 11.37
N GLY A 161 10.49 20.25 11.42
CA GLY A 161 9.57 19.69 10.44
C GLY A 161 9.59 20.48 9.12
N GLY A 162 9.60 19.79 7.99
CA GLY A 162 9.62 20.45 6.68
C GLY A 162 9.18 19.58 5.51
N GLY A 163 9.10 20.18 4.32
CA GLY A 163 8.78 19.48 3.08
C GLY A 163 7.39 18.86 3.05
N ILE A 164 6.38 19.63 3.49
CA ILE A 164 5.00 19.14 3.52
C ILE A 164 4.49 18.88 2.11
N ARG A 165 3.86 17.73 1.94
CA ARG A 165 3.13 17.35 0.72
C ARG A 165 1.74 16.91 1.13
N SER A 166 0.71 17.32 0.40
CA SER A 166 -0.65 16.86 0.65
C SER A 166 -1.40 16.61 -0.65
N SER A 167 -2.37 15.70 -0.57
CA SER A 167 -3.29 15.41 -1.65
C SER A 167 -4.66 15.05 -1.10
N LEU A 168 -5.71 15.39 -1.84
CA LEU A 168 -7.08 15.05 -1.49
C LEU A 168 -7.78 14.57 -2.75
N ARG A 169 -8.28 13.34 -2.73
CA ARG A 169 -8.97 12.76 -3.90
C ARG A 169 -10.18 11.93 -3.51
N ARG A 170 -11.12 11.80 -4.46
CA ARG A 170 -12.22 10.85 -4.39
C ARG A 170 -11.67 9.43 -4.49
N ARG A 171 -12.30 8.50 -3.80
CA ARG A 171 -11.94 7.08 -3.82
C ARG A 171 -13.05 6.26 -4.47
N ILE A 172 -12.64 5.32 -5.31
CA ILE A 172 -13.49 4.23 -5.78
C ILE A 172 -13.05 2.97 -5.03
N SER A 173 -14.01 2.21 -4.51
CA SER A 173 -13.76 0.88 -3.95
C SER A 173 -14.41 -0.17 -4.83
N THR A 174 -13.89 -1.39 -4.77
CA THR A 174 -14.42 -2.53 -5.51
C THR A 174 -14.98 -3.54 -4.53
N THR A 175 -16.21 -3.96 -4.77
CA THR A 175 -16.85 -5.06 -4.03
C THR A 175 -17.12 -6.20 -5.00
N SER A 176 -16.75 -7.42 -4.61
CA SER A 176 -17.07 -8.63 -5.36
C SER A 176 -18.38 -9.23 -4.88
N GLY A 177 -19.18 -9.73 -5.81
CA GLY A 177 -20.43 -10.40 -5.50
C GLY A 177 -20.86 -11.33 -6.63
N TYR A 178 -22.11 -11.77 -6.55
CA TYR A 178 -22.72 -12.63 -7.56
C TYR A 178 -24.01 -11.98 -8.07
N ILE A 179 -24.19 -11.97 -9.38
CA ILE A 179 -25.44 -11.56 -10.03
C ILE A 179 -26.08 -12.73 -10.75
N ARG A 180 -27.39 -12.66 -10.94
CA ARG A 180 -28.14 -13.62 -11.75
C ARG A 180 -27.62 -13.61 -13.19
N ARG A 181 -27.40 -14.80 -13.75
CA ARG A 181 -26.91 -14.95 -15.13
C ARG A 181 -27.84 -14.27 -16.14
N GLU A 182 -29.15 -14.31 -15.91
CA GLU A 182 -30.17 -13.79 -16.83
C GLU A 182 -30.10 -12.26 -17.00
N LEU A 183 -29.38 -11.56 -16.10
CA LEU A 183 -29.15 -10.12 -16.18
C LEU A 183 -27.96 -9.75 -17.08
N VAL A 184 -27.19 -10.73 -17.56
CA VAL A 184 -25.98 -10.50 -18.36
C VAL A 184 -26.17 -11.03 -19.77
N ARG A 185 -25.98 -10.16 -20.77
CA ARG A 185 -25.94 -10.55 -22.19
C ARG A 185 -24.48 -10.54 -22.66
N PRO A 186 -23.82 -11.71 -22.80
CA PRO A 186 -22.46 -11.76 -23.29
C PRO A 186 -22.41 -11.38 -24.78
N ALA A 187 -21.43 -10.56 -25.15
CA ALA A 187 -21.04 -10.32 -26.54
C ALA A 187 -19.58 -10.77 -26.69
N VAL A 188 -19.30 -11.48 -27.78
CA VAL A 188 -17.96 -11.98 -28.09
C VAL A 188 -17.63 -11.51 -29.50
N GLU A 189 -16.49 -10.84 -29.65
CA GLU A 189 -15.91 -10.42 -30.92
C GLU A 189 -14.52 -11.05 -31.01
N PHE A 190 -14.25 -11.74 -32.10
CA PHE A 190 -12.91 -12.25 -32.40
C PHE A 190 -12.19 -11.19 -33.23
N LEU A 191 -11.05 -10.71 -32.73
CA LEU A 191 -10.17 -9.82 -33.47
C LEU A 191 -9.11 -10.69 -34.16
N GLU A 192 -9.07 -10.63 -35.48
CA GLU A 192 -7.99 -11.21 -36.31
C GLU A 192 -6.81 -10.24 -36.43
#